data_AF-A0A7Y8GUB0-F1
#
_entry.id   AF-A0A7Y8GUB0-F1
#
_cell.length_a   1.000
_cell.length_b   1.000
_cell.length_c   1.000
_cell.angle_alpha   90.00
_cell.angle_beta   90.00
_cell.angle_gamma   90.00
#
_symmetry.space_group_name_H-M   'P 1'
#
loop_
_entity.id
_entity.type
_entity.pdbx_description
1 polymer ?
#
loop_
_entity_poly.entity_id
_entity_poly.type
_entity_poly.pdbx_seq_one_letter_code
_entity_poly.pdbx_strand_id
1 'polypeptide(L)'
;MTETHTINEEEIAKRWQKFAHVSPYNRELGLLPHAVRTDWCVLKVEYQEALVGDPQTRVLHGGVITALLDAAFGFAIFVKLPEIRPMATLDLRIDYLKPATPGRAILGGAVCYKLTAELAFVRGAAYHDTPDDPIATAVGIYMFTSGRPVLRNEDVPR
;
A
#
# COMPACT_ATOMS: atom_id res chain seq x y z
N MET A 1 24.79 2.45 24.20
CA MET A 1 23.80 1.36 24.32
C MET A 1 22.47 1.95 23.90
N THR A 2 22.13 1.82 22.63
CA THR A 2 20.90 2.39 22.06
C THR A 2 19.87 1.27 22.11
N GLU A 3 18.93 1.36 23.04
CA GLU A 3 17.84 0.41 23.19
C GLU A 3 17.09 0.31 21.86
N THR A 4 17.23 -0.83 21.19
CA THR A 4 16.39 -1.18 20.06
C THR A 4 15.02 -1.48 20.65
N HIS A 5 14.11 -0.50 20.58
CA HIS A 5 12.71 -0.69 20.91
C HIS A 5 12.18 -1.74 19.92
N THR A 6 12.13 -3.00 20.33
CA THR A 6 11.51 -4.07 19.54
C THR A 6 10.01 -3.84 19.63
N ILE A 7 9.47 -3.10 18.68
CA ILE A 7 8.05 -2.77 18.66
C ILE A 7 7.29 -4.07 18.40
N ASN A 8 6.29 -4.34 19.24
CA ASN A 8 5.51 -5.57 19.19
C ASN A 8 4.73 -5.67 17.88
N GLU A 9 5.03 -6.69 17.06
CA GLU A 9 4.37 -6.97 15.77
C GLU A 9 2.84 -7.06 15.88
N GLU A 10 2.34 -7.53 17.03
CA GLU A 10 0.91 -7.68 17.28
C GLU A 10 0.20 -6.33 17.54
N GLU A 11 0.90 -5.38 18.14
CA GLU A 11 0.40 -4.02 18.36
C GLU A 11 0.44 -3.20 17.07
N ILE A 12 1.53 -3.38 16.30
CA ILE A 12 1.64 -2.90 14.93
C ILE A 12 0.47 -3.42 14.09
N ALA A 13 0.18 -4.72 14.12
CA ALA A 13 -0.92 -5.32 13.36
C ALA A 13 -2.30 -4.74 13.73
N LYS A 14 -2.57 -4.54 15.03
CA LYS A 14 -3.82 -3.92 15.52
C LYS A 14 -3.98 -2.47 15.08
N ARG A 15 -2.90 -1.67 15.10
CA ARG A 15 -2.92 -0.28 14.60
C ARG A 15 -3.04 -0.24 13.08
N TRP A 16 -2.32 -1.13 12.39
CA TRP A 16 -2.37 -1.31 10.93
C TRP A 16 -3.81 -1.57 10.48
N GLN A 17 -4.56 -2.46 11.14
CA GLN A 17 -5.98 -2.72 10.86
C GLN A 17 -6.87 -1.48 10.91
N LYS A 18 -6.71 -0.60 11.92
CA LYS A 18 -7.49 0.64 12.01
C LYS A 18 -7.16 1.61 10.89
N PHE A 19 -5.91 1.58 10.42
CA PHE A 19 -5.37 2.47 9.40
C PHE A 19 -5.86 2.12 7.97
N ALA A 20 -6.33 0.89 7.74
CA ALA A 20 -6.91 0.43 6.46
C ALA A 20 -8.08 1.29 5.95
N HIS A 21 -8.89 1.81 6.89
CA HIS A 21 -10.21 2.38 6.60
C HIS A 21 -10.23 3.91 6.57
N VAL A 22 -9.06 4.55 6.58
CA VAL A 22 -8.90 5.99 6.53
C VAL A 22 -9.47 6.57 5.23
N SER A 23 -9.32 5.83 4.13
CA SER A 23 -9.94 6.14 2.85
C SER A 23 -11.25 5.35 2.71
N PRO A 24 -12.41 6.02 2.53
CA PRO A 24 -13.66 5.33 2.19
C PRO A 24 -13.53 4.45 0.95
N TYR A 25 -12.70 4.86 -0.01
CA TYR A 25 -12.44 4.09 -1.23
C TYR A 25 -11.65 2.80 -0.94
N ASN A 26 -10.63 2.86 -0.08
CA ASN A 26 -9.88 1.66 0.33
C ASN A 26 -10.79 0.67 1.06
N ARG A 27 -11.72 1.18 1.88
CA ARG A 27 -12.72 0.35 2.57
C ARG A 27 -13.67 -0.32 1.58
N GLU A 28 -14.16 0.40 0.58
CA GLU A 28 -15.06 -0.16 -0.45
C GLU A 28 -14.39 -1.28 -1.24
N LEU A 29 -13.10 -1.12 -1.59
CA LEU A 29 -12.32 -2.16 -2.25
C LEU A 29 -11.94 -3.33 -1.33
N GLY A 30 -12.17 -3.23 -0.01
CA GLY A 30 -11.76 -4.23 0.96
C GLY A 30 -10.24 -4.36 1.09
N LEU A 31 -9.49 -3.25 0.94
CA LEU A 31 -8.05 -3.26 1.14
C LEU A 31 -7.72 -3.49 2.61
N LEU A 32 -6.84 -4.45 2.86
CA LEU A 32 -6.43 -4.86 4.19
C LEU A 32 -4.91 -4.78 4.38
N PRO A 33 -4.43 -4.13 5.44
CA PRO A 33 -3.23 -4.47 6.19
C PRO A 33 -2.81 -5.94 6.11
N HIS A 34 -1.59 -6.20 5.64
CA HIS A 34 -1.02 -7.55 5.65
C HIS A 34 0.30 -7.64 6.44
N ALA A 35 1.28 -6.79 6.14
CA ALA A 35 2.57 -6.77 6.84
C ALA A 35 3.18 -5.36 6.80
N VAL A 36 4.06 -5.06 7.75
CA VAL A 36 4.80 -3.79 7.79
C VAL A 36 6.16 -3.98 8.45
N ARG A 37 7.15 -3.22 7.96
CA ARG A 37 8.53 -3.09 8.43
C ARG A 37 8.94 -1.62 8.25
N THR A 38 10.10 -1.21 8.78
CA THR A 38 10.54 0.20 8.83
C THR A 38 10.47 0.99 7.52
N ASP A 39 10.68 0.34 6.36
CA ASP A 39 10.64 0.97 5.05
C ASP A 39 9.78 0.21 4.02
N TRP A 40 9.09 -0.84 4.46
CA TRP A 40 8.32 -1.74 3.61
C TRP A 40 6.96 -2.04 4.19
N CYS A 41 5.94 -2.09 3.35
CA CYS A 41 4.64 -2.55 3.78
C CYS A 41 3.93 -3.37 2.71
N VAL A 42 2.99 -4.19 3.16
CA VAL A 42 2.13 -4.99 2.30
C VAL A 42 0.68 -4.72 2.66
N LEU A 43 -0.09 -4.39 1.63
CA LEU A 43 -1.55 -4.46 1.65
C LEU A 43 -2.02 -5.68 0.88
N LYS A 44 -3.25 -6.08 1.15
CA LYS A 44 -3.92 -7.21 0.51
C LYS A 44 -5.31 -6.79 0.05
N VAL A 45 -5.74 -7.35 -1.07
CA VAL A 45 -7.15 -7.36 -1.48
C VAL A 45 -7.59 -8.79 -1.70
N GLU A 46 -8.70 -9.18 -1.07
CA GLU A 46 -9.30 -10.48 -1.29
C GLU A 46 -10.03 -10.52 -2.65
N TYR A 47 -10.11 -11.71 -3.24
CA TYR A 47 -10.92 -11.88 -4.43
C TYR A 47 -12.40 -11.66 -4.10
N GLN A 48 -13.06 -10.80 -4.86
CA GLN A 48 -14.47 -10.51 -4.72
C GLN A 48 -15.11 -10.42 -6.10
N GLU A 49 -16.28 -11.02 -6.29
CA GLU A 49 -16.95 -11.00 -7.59
C GLU A 49 -17.27 -9.57 -8.07
N ALA A 50 -17.60 -8.68 -7.14
CA ALA A 50 -17.85 -7.27 -7.42
C ALA A 50 -16.62 -6.51 -7.97
N LEU A 51 -15.42 -7.07 -7.80
CA LEU A 51 -14.15 -6.48 -8.23
C LEU A 51 -13.62 -7.10 -9.53
N VAL A 52 -14.35 -8.06 -10.13
CA VAL A 52 -14.02 -8.67 -11.42
C VAL A 52 -14.14 -7.63 -12.53
N GLY A 53 -13.12 -7.56 -13.39
CA GLY A 53 -13.12 -6.67 -14.54
C GLY A 53 -13.88 -7.26 -15.72
N ASP A 54 -13.42 -8.41 -16.21
CA ASP A 54 -14.09 -9.16 -17.27
C ASP A 54 -14.82 -10.38 -16.67
N PRO A 55 -16.16 -10.44 -16.75
CA PRO A 55 -16.95 -11.56 -16.24
C PRO A 55 -16.59 -12.92 -16.84
N GLN A 56 -16.07 -12.98 -18.07
CA GLN A 56 -15.71 -14.24 -18.73
C GLN A 56 -14.43 -14.83 -18.15
N THR A 57 -13.38 -14.02 -18.05
CA THR A 57 -12.08 -14.46 -17.51
C THR A 57 -12.06 -14.47 -15.98
N ARG A 58 -12.99 -13.77 -15.32
CA ARG A 58 -13.10 -13.65 -13.87
C ARG A 58 -11.85 -13.05 -13.21
N VAL A 59 -11.02 -12.35 -13.99
CA VAL A 59 -9.82 -11.67 -13.50
C VAL A 59 -10.24 -10.38 -12.78
N LEU A 60 -9.61 -10.08 -11.64
CA LEU A 60 -9.84 -8.81 -10.94
C LEU A 60 -9.46 -7.63 -11.83
N HIS A 61 -10.27 -6.58 -11.80
CA HIS A 61 -10.07 -5.41 -12.64
C HIS A 61 -8.72 -4.74 -12.34
N GLY A 62 -8.00 -4.29 -13.37
CA GLY A 62 -6.70 -3.62 -13.20
C GLY A 62 -6.79 -2.40 -12.25
N GLY A 63 -7.89 -1.66 -12.28
CA GLY A 63 -8.13 -0.55 -11.34
C GLY A 63 -8.03 -0.95 -9.86
N VAL A 64 -8.34 -2.19 -9.49
CA VAL A 64 -8.17 -2.71 -8.11
C VAL A 64 -6.68 -2.84 -7.78
N ILE A 65 -5.89 -3.35 -8.71
CA ILE A 65 -4.43 -3.47 -8.57
C ILE A 65 -3.78 -2.08 -8.51
N THR A 66 -4.26 -1.14 -9.33
CA THR A 66 -3.83 0.27 -9.28
C THR A 66 -4.09 0.89 -7.91
N ALA A 67 -5.31 0.76 -7.39
CA ALA A 67 -5.68 1.29 -6.08
C ALA A 67 -4.91 0.62 -4.94
N LEU A 68 -4.69 -0.70 -5.02
CA LEU A 68 -3.88 -1.45 -4.06
C LEU A 68 -2.45 -0.91 -3.99
N LEU A 69 -1.81 -0.69 -5.14
CA LEU A 69 -0.43 -0.20 -5.21
C LEU A 69 -0.30 1.26 -4.78
N ASP A 70 -1.21 2.14 -5.21
CA ASP A 70 -1.24 3.55 -4.79
C ASP A 70 -1.44 3.66 -3.26
N ALA A 71 -2.35 2.86 -2.68
CA ALA A 71 -2.52 2.80 -1.24
C ALA A 71 -1.25 2.26 -0.54
N ALA A 72 -0.68 1.15 -1.02
CA ALA A 72 0.53 0.58 -0.41
C ALA A 72 1.71 1.57 -0.45
N PHE A 73 1.84 2.35 -1.52
CA PHE A 73 2.83 3.40 -1.66
C PHE A 73 2.67 4.50 -0.63
N GLY A 74 1.45 5.01 -0.44
CA GLY A 74 1.20 6.01 0.60
C GLY A 74 1.51 5.47 2.00
N PHE A 75 1.15 4.23 2.26
CA PHE A 75 1.42 3.58 3.55
C PHE A 75 2.92 3.40 3.80
N ALA A 76 3.70 2.97 2.79
CA ALA A 76 5.15 2.85 2.90
C ALA A 76 5.84 4.21 3.19
N ILE A 77 5.29 5.32 2.67
CA ILE A 77 5.76 6.67 2.98
C ILE A 77 5.45 7.03 4.43
N PHE A 78 4.21 6.80 4.87
CA PHE A 78 3.78 7.11 6.24
C PHE A 78 4.58 6.36 7.30
N VAL A 79 4.91 5.09 7.06
CA VAL A 79 5.75 4.29 7.97
C VAL A 79 7.17 4.86 8.07
N LYS A 80 7.72 5.38 6.96
CA LYS A 80 9.08 5.94 6.92
C LYS A 80 9.17 7.37 7.47
N LEU A 81 8.07 8.12 7.51
CA LEU A 81 8.06 9.51 7.93
C LEU A 81 8.19 9.66 9.46
N PRO A 82 9.06 10.56 9.97
CA PRO A 82 9.11 10.87 11.39
C PRO A 82 7.86 11.63 11.87
N GLU A 83 7.16 12.30 10.96
CA GLU A 83 5.87 12.95 11.20
C GLU A 83 5.02 12.88 9.93
N ILE A 84 3.73 12.56 10.08
CA ILE A 84 2.78 12.45 8.98
C ILE A 84 2.55 13.82 8.38
N ARG A 85 2.70 13.86 7.06
CA ARG A 85 2.49 15.03 6.23
C ARG A 85 1.40 14.73 5.21
N PRO A 86 0.55 15.71 4.89
CA PRO A 86 -0.32 15.59 3.72
C PRO A 86 0.53 15.36 2.47
N MET A 87 0.05 14.49 1.60
CA MET A 87 0.69 14.21 0.33
C MET A 87 -0.35 13.85 -0.72
N ALA A 88 0.03 14.04 -1.98
CA ALA A 88 -0.75 13.64 -3.13
C ALA A 88 0.15 12.87 -4.11
N THR A 89 -0.44 11.90 -4.81
CA THR A 89 0.23 11.19 -5.90
C THR A 89 0.53 12.21 -7.01
N LEU A 90 1.82 12.38 -7.33
CA LEU A 90 2.28 13.24 -8.42
C LEU A 90 2.45 12.44 -9.71
N ASP A 91 3.01 11.24 -9.60
CA ASP A 91 3.22 10.30 -10.70
C ASP A 91 2.99 8.87 -10.21
N LEU A 92 2.38 8.05 -11.06
CA LEU A 92 2.19 6.62 -10.83
C LEU A 92 2.26 5.87 -12.17
N ARG A 93 3.23 4.97 -12.28
CA ARG A 93 3.37 4.06 -13.41
C ARG A 93 3.19 2.63 -12.95
N ILE A 94 2.39 1.87 -13.69
CA ILE A 94 2.17 0.44 -13.46
C ILE A 94 2.37 -0.31 -14.77
N ASP A 95 3.20 -1.34 -14.72
CA ASP A 95 3.46 -2.27 -15.82
C ASP A 95 2.82 -3.62 -15.47
N TYR A 96 1.77 -4.01 -16.19
CA TYR A 96 1.09 -5.31 -16.03
C TYR A 96 1.83 -6.38 -16.81
N LEU A 97 2.22 -7.46 -16.13
CA LEU A 97 3.09 -8.50 -16.67
C LEU A 97 2.31 -9.78 -16.97
N LYS A 98 1.26 -10.06 -16.18
CA LYS A 98 0.34 -11.20 -16.37
C LYS A 98 -1.01 -10.92 -15.68
N PRO A 99 -2.08 -11.63 -16.04
CA PRO A 99 -3.35 -11.53 -15.33
C PRO A 99 -3.24 -12.05 -13.89
N ALA A 100 -4.03 -11.46 -12.98
CA ALA A 100 -4.26 -12.06 -11.67
C ALA A 100 -5.04 -13.37 -11.82
N THR A 101 -4.72 -14.35 -10.97
CA THR A 101 -5.42 -15.64 -10.94
C THR A 101 -6.80 -15.46 -10.29
N PRO A 102 -7.91 -15.84 -10.97
CA PRO A 102 -9.25 -15.79 -10.38
C PRO A 102 -9.34 -16.58 -9.07
N GLY A 103 -10.12 -16.06 -8.11
CA GLY A 103 -10.32 -16.70 -6.80
C GLY A 103 -9.17 -16.51 -5.79
N ARG A 104 -8.06 -15.86 -6.18
CA ARG A 104 -6.90 -15.64 -5.28
C ARG A 104 -6.81 -14.18 -4.84
N ALA A 105 -6.42 -13.98 -3.58
CA ALA A 105 -6.04 -12.68 -3.06
C ALA A 105 -4.81 -12.11 -3.81
N ILE A 106 -4.69 -10.79 -3.83
CA ILE A 106 -3.52 -10.09 -4.36
C ILE A 106 -2.86 -9.30 -3.22
N LEU A 107 -1.55 -9.46 -3.08
CA LEU A 107 -0.68 -8.70 -2.19
C LEU A 107 -0.05 -7.54 -2.97
N GLY A 108 -0.01 -6.36 -2.38
CA GLY A 108 0.66 -5.17 -2.90
C GLY A 108 1.79 -4.77 -1.94
N GLY A 109 3.02 -5.16 -2.28
CA GLY A 109 4.21 -4.85 -1.50
C GLY A 109 4.88 -3.56 -2.00
N ALA A 110 5.29 -2.68 -1.09
CA ALA A 110 5.81 -1.36 -1.40
C ALA A 110 6.99 -0.96 -0.51
N VAL A 111 7.95 -0.23 -1.09
CA VAL A 111 9.09 0.38 -0.38
C VAL A 111 9.15 1.87 -0.71
N CYS A 112 9.27 2.72 0.32
CA CYS A 112 9.67 4.11 0.15
C CYS A 112 11.21 4.20 0.20
N TYR A 113 11.85 4.28 -0.96
CA TYR A 113 13.31 4.16 -1.03
C TYR A 113 14.02 5.53 -0.93
N LYS A 114 13.32 6.65 -1.14
CA LYS A 114 13.89 7.99 -0.98
C LYS A 114 12.85 8.99 -0.49
N LEU A 115 13.25 9.80 0.48
CA LEU A 115 12.51 10.97 0.95
C LEU A 115 13.34 12.22 0.70
N THR A 116 12.66 13.30 0.34
CA THR A 116 13.22 14.65 0.24
C THR A 116 12.31 15.61 1.02
N ALA A 117 12.63 16.91 1.02
CA ALA A 117 11.77 17.90 1.65
C ALA A 117 10.36 17.95 1.02
N GLU A 118 10.25 17.74 -0.29
CA GLU A 118 9.02 17.95 -1.07
C GLU A 118 8.44 16.67 -1.68
N LEU A 119 9.28 15.67 -1.95
CA LEU A 119 8.89 14.45 -2.66
C LEU A 119 9.28 13.18 -1.91
N ALA A 120 8.46 12.15 -2.09
CA ALA A 120 8.75 10.77 -1.72
C ALA A 120 8.74 9.88 -2.97
N PHE A 121 9.71 8.97 -3.05
CA PHE A 121 9.86 8.04 -4.17
C PHE A 121 9.64 6.62 -3.67
N VAL A 122 8.77 5.91 -4.37
CA VAL A 122 8.26 4.60 -3.99
C VAL A 122 8.31 3.64 -5.17
N ARG A 123 8.43 2.36 -4.87
CA ARG A 123 8.32 1.27 -5.84
C ARG A 123 7.70 0.05 -5.17
N GLY A 124 7.12 -0.83 -5.98
CA GLY A 124 6.53 -2.04 -5.48
C GLY A 124 5.99 -2.95 -6.57
N ALA A 125 5.27 -3.98 -6.14
CA ALA A 125 4.67 -4.96 -7.02
C ALA A 125 3.38 -5.53 -6.43
N ALA A 126 2.47 -5.91 -7.32
CA ALA A 126 1.30 -6.70 -7.01
C ALA A 126 1.59 -8.16 -7.37
N TYR A 127 1.32 -9.09 -6.46
CA TYR A 127 1.65 -10.51 -6.60
C TYR A 127 0.70 -11.39 -5.78
N HIS A 128 0.73 -12.70 -6.02
CA HIS A 128 -0.01 -13.65 -5.17
C HIS A 128 0.84 -14.15 -4.01
N ASP A 129 2.04 -14.66 -4.32
CA ASP A 129 2.88 -15.36 -3.34
C ASP A 129 4.17 -14.58 -3.04
N THR A 130 4.90 -14.19 -4.10
CA THR A 130 6.19 -13.48 -4.00
C THR A 130 6.27 -12.31 -4.99
N PRO A 131 6.92 -11.18 -4.61
CA PRO A 131 7.20 -10.09 -5.54
C PRO A 131 8.14 -10.47 -6.69
N ASP A 132 8.82 -11.63 -6.63
CA ASP A 132 9.70 -12.14 -7.70
C ASP A 132 8.91 -12.67 -8.91
N ASP A 133 7.62 -12.96 -8.74
CA ASP A 133 6.71 -13.40 -9.80
C ASP A 133 5.45 -12.52 -9.88
N PRO A 134 5.62 -11.23 -10.21
CA PRO A 134 4.57 -10.23 -10.08
C PRO A 134 3.49 -10.33 -11.16
N ILE A 135 2.26 -9.97 -10.77
CA ILE A 135 1.15 -9.63 -11.66
C ILE A 135 1.45 -8.29 -12.34
N ALA A 136 1.91 -7.31 -11.54
CA ALA A 136 2.29 -5.99 -12.01
C ALA A 136 3.41 -5.41 -11.15
N THR A 137 4.27 -4.60 -11.75
CA THR A 137 5.25 -3.77 -11.04
C THR A 137 4.88 -2.30 -11.13
N ALA A 138 5.26 -1.51 -10.13
CA ALA A 138 4.95 -0.10 -10.10
C ALA A 138 6.06 0.77 -9.52
N VAL A 139 6.08 2.00 -9.97
CA VAL A 139 6.86 3.11 -9.40
C VAL A 139 5.97 4.32 -9.25
N GLY A 140 6.26 5.15 -8.25
CA GLY A 140 5.47 6.35 -8.01
C GLY A 140 6.28 7.45 -7.34
N ILE A 141 5.77 8.68 -7.49
CA ILE A 141 6.27 9.88 -6.85
C ILE A 141 5.10 10.55 -6.15
N TYR A 142 5.28 10.88 -4.88
CA TYR A 142 4.30 11.59 -4.07
C TYR A 142 4.88 12.93 -3.69
N MET A 143 4.06 13.98 -3.80
CA MET A 143 4.41 15.33 -3.40
C MET A 143 3.78 15.65 -2.05
N PHE A 144 4.58 16.16 -1.13
CA PHE A 144 4.09 16.69 0.14
C PHE A 144 3.38 18.02 -0.10
N THR A 145 2.15 18.13 0.39
CA THR A 145 1.30 19.31 0.18
C THR A 145 1.12 20.09 1.48
N SER A 146 0.70 21.35 1.36
CA SER A 146 0.27 22.16 2.49
C SER A 146 -1.15 21.75 2.91
N GLY A 147 -1.35 21.49 4.20
CA GLY A 147 -2.67 21.17 4.73
C GLY A 147 -2.60 20.44 6.07
N ARG A 148 -3.77 20.12 6.63
CA ARG A 148 -3.85 19.23 7.79
C ARG A 148 -3.84 17.79 7.29
N PRO A 149 -2.96 16.91 7.81
CA PRO A 149 -3.00 15.53 7.41
C PRO A 149 -4.31 14.89 7.88
N VAL A 150 -4.89 14.04 7.02
CA VAL A 150 -6.08 13.23 7.36
C VAL A 150 -5.76 12.27 8.50
N LEU A 151 -4.50 11.84 8.57
CA LEU A 151 -3.93 10.94 9.55
C LEU A 151 -3.10 11.67 10.59
N ARG A 152 -3.09 11.18 11.83
CA ARG A 152 -2.21 11.66 12.89
C ARG A 152 -1.07 10.67 13.11
N ASN A 153 0.02 11.14 13.70
CA ASN A 153 1.17 10.29 14.03
C ASN A 153 0.82 9.09 14.91
N GLU A 154 -0.12 9.28 15.84
CA GLU A 154 -0.63 8.24 16.74
C GLU A 154 -1.39 7.12 16.02
N ASP A 155 -1.89 7.38 14.81
CA ASP A 155 -2.64 6.41 14.00
C ASP A 155 -1.71 5.44 13.25
N VAL A 156 -0.44 5.81 13.06
CA VAL A 156 0.53 5.07 12.23
C VAL A 156 1.30 4.10 13.12
N PRO A 157 1.36 2.80 12.78
CA PRO A 157 2.27 1.89 13.46
C PRO A 157 3.70 2.27 13.10
N ARG A 158 4.48 2.62 14.12
CA ARG A 158 5.92 2.84 14.04
C ARG A 158 6.61 1.73 14.78
#